data_AF-A0AAN0UC15-F1
#
_entry.id   AF-A0AAN0UC15-F1
#
_cell.length_a   1.000
_cell.length_b   1.000
_cell.length_c   1.000
_cell.angle_alpha   90.00
_cell.angle_beta   90.00
_cell.angle_gamma   90.00
#
_symmetry.space_group_name_H-M   'P 1'
#
loop_
_entity.id
_entity.type
_entity.pdbx_description
1 polymer ?
#
loop_
_entity_poly.entity_id
_entity_poly.type
_entity_poly.pdbx_seq_one_letter_code
_entity_poly.pdbx_strand_id
1 'polypeptide(L)'
;MEKELLNTKRNEITKIFEKAQNRLVFQSSDLSFESIANMVEAGAIDIEPKYQRRERWDVKKQSALIESFVLNVPIPPIYLAEDEYGRYSVIDGKQRITAIYKFIKKNLRIEHLDKCEELNSFTYEQLPLSLKNALQIRPFLRVIILLKQSDPSLKYEVFNRLNTGGDNLLPQEIRNSLYEGEFNDLLMELSHNIFLRKQLVSSENYKKSTIYKEMQDVEYVLRFFTIKQFWESFPSNNMQLAMNDFMQNYSSQIDIDQAKALFDKSIESAQLIWGDQAFKRPEGSSKLIQGIYDAQIVSLGILISEGYIDLINKNSNFIYQAFLDLYHNDDEYQNSMRQFTSNAKNIKLRIYKTVELIQEVIKS
;
A
#
# COMPACT_ATOMS: atom_id res chain seq x y z
N MET A 1 -38.85 26.25 27.33
CA MET A 1 -37.66 26.38 26.49
C MET A 1 -36.78 25.11 26.51
N GLU A 2 -36.21 24.66 27.63
CA GLU A 2 -35.37 23.44 27.65
C GLU A 2 -36.10 22.13 27.28
N LYS A 3 -37.33 21.91 27.77
CA LYS A 3 -38.13 20.72 27.42
C LYS A 3 -38.51 20.65 25.94
N GLU A 4 -38.70 21.81 25.33
CA GLU A 4 -39.07 21.95 23.91
C GLU A 4 -37.85 21.72 23.01
N LEU A 5 -36.70 22.29 23.38
CA LEU A 5 -35.41 21.99 22.75
C LEU A 5 -35.05 20.50 22.85
N LEU A 6 -35.31 19.87 24.00
CA LEU A 6 -35.08 18.44 24.20
C LEU A 6 -36.01 17.58 23.32
N ASN A 7 -37.27 17.96 23.17
CA ASN A 7 -38.21 17.26 22.28
C ASN A 7 -37.84 17.42 20.80
N THR A 8 -37.40 18.60 20.37
CA THR A 8 -36.87 18.81 19.01
C THR A 8 -35.66 17.91 18.77
N LYS A 9 -34.69 17.88 19.69
CA LYS A 9 -33.54 16.97 19.59
C LYS A 9 -33.94 15.49 19.53
N ARG A 10 -34.91 15.05 20.34
CA ARG A 10 -35.42 13.67 20.30
C ARG A 10 -36.03 13.31 18.95
N ASN A 11 -36.79 14.23 18.36
CA ASN A 11 -37.39 14.04 17.04
C ASN A 11 -36.32 13.97 15.94
N GLU A 12 -35.29 14.82 16.02
CA GLU A 12 -34.15 14.76 15.10
C GLU A 12 -33.39 13.44 15.21
N ILE A 13 -33.11 12.98 16.44
CA ILE A 13 -32.47 11.68 16.69
C ILE A 13 -33.28 10.53 16.08
N THR A 14 -34.61 10.56 16.25
CA THR A 14 -35.50 9.52 15.69
C THR A 14 -35.45 9.53 14.16
N LYS A 15 -35.51 10.70 13.52
CA LYS A 15 -35.37 10.83 12.06
C LYS A 15 -34.02 10.33 11.55
N ILE A 16 -32.93 10.62 12.28
CA ILE A 16 -31.59 10.11 11.94
C ILE A 16 -31.58 8.58 11.99
N PHE A 17 -32.15 8.00 13.04
CA PHE A 17 -32.23 6.54 13.21
C PHE A 17 -33.03 5.88 12.07
N GLU A 18 -34.24 6.36 11.79
CA GLU A 18 -35.10 5.83 10.73
C GLU A 18 -34.45 5.94 9.35
N LYS A 19 -33.83 7.09 9.05
CA LYS A 19 -33.09 7.28 7.79
C LYS A 19 -31.91 6.32 7.69
N ALA A 20 -31.22 6.02 8.78
CA ALA A 20 -30.08 5.09 8.77
C ALA A 20 -30.53 3.64 8.50
N GLN A 21 -31.65 3.19 9.08
CA GLN A 21 -32.13 1.81 8.90
C GLN A 21 -32.47 1.48 7.44
N ASN A 22 -32.98 2.45 6.67
CA ASN A 22 -33.42 2.23 5.29
C ASN A 22 -32.29 2.31 4.24
N ARG A 23 -31.05 2.59 4.66
CA ARG A 23 -29.91 2.86 3.75
C ARG A 23 -28.98 1.67 3.55
N LEU A 24 -29.07 0.64 4.40
CA LEU A 24 -28.22 -0.56 4.31
C LEU A 24 -29.08 -1.79 4.10
N VAL A 25 -28.94 -2.42 2.94
CA VAL A 25 -29.54 -3.71 2.65
C VAL A 25 -28.42 -4.73 2.62
N PHE A 26 -28.43 -5.66 3.55
CA PHE A 26 -27.44 -6.71 3.61
C PHE A 26 -28.10 -8.09 3.70
N GLN A 27 -27.40 -9.08 3.16
CA GLN A 27 -27.72 -10.47 3.33
C GLN A 27 -26.63 -11.13 4.16
N SER A 28 -27.00 -12.12 4.96
CA SER A 28 -26.03 -13.02 5.57
C SER A 28 -26.25 -14.44 5.06
N SER A 29 -25.16 -15.13 4.80
CA SER A 29 -25.16 -16.53 4.37
C SER A 29 -23.99 -17.26 5.04
N ASP A 30 -24.12 -18.56 5.17
CA ASP A 30 -23.08 -19.44 5.69
C ASP A 30 -22.50 -20.19 4.49
N LEU A 31 -21.27 -19.85 4.08
CA LEU A 31 -20.63 -20.42 2.89
C LEU A 31 -19.56 -21.43 3.31
N SER A 32 -19.54 -22.57 2.61
CA SER A 32 -18.43 -23.52 2.71
C SER A 32 -17.15 -22.94 2.12
N PHE A 33 -15.99 -23.48 2.48
CA PHE A 33 -14.74 -23.04 1.86
C PHE A 33 -14.67 -23.35 0.38
N GLU A 34 -15.22 -24.48 -0.03
CA GLU A 34 -15.26 -24.83 -1.44
C GLU A 34 -16.06 -23.79 -2.22
N SER A 35 -17.20 -23.35 -1.68
CA SER A 35 -17.98 -22.25 -2.25
C SER A 35 -17.17 -20.97 -2.33
N ILE A 36 -16.51 -20.55 -1.24
CA ILE A 36 -15.66 -19.34 -1.22
C ILE A 36 -14.53 -19.44 -2.25
N ALA A 37 -13.82 -20.56 -2.28
CA ALA A 37 -12.70 -20.79 -3.20
C ALA A 37 -13.17 -20.82 -4.65
N ASN A 38 -14.33 -21.41 -4.95
CA ASN A 38 -14.92 -21.41 -6.28
C ASN A 38 -15.39 -20.01 -6.70
N MET A 39 -15.94 -19.21 -5.79
CA MET A 39 -16.30 -17.81 -6.09
C MET A 39 -15.07 -16.97 -6.43
N VAL A 40 -13.93 -17.21 -5.77
CA VAL A 40 -12.65 -16.56 -6.11
C VAL A 40 -12.14 -17.05 -7.46
N GLU A 41 -12.08 -18.37 -7.69
CA GLU A 41 -11.60 -18.94 -8.97
C GLU A 41 -12.43 -18.46 -10.16
N ALA A 42 -13.75 -18.30 -9.98
CA ALA A 42 -14.67 -17.81 -11.00
C ALA A 42 -14.59 -16.28 -11.21
N GLY A 43 -13.79 -15.56 -10.43
CA GLY A 43 -13.70 -14.09 -10.47
C GLY A 43 -14.94 -13.37 -9.91
N ALA A 44 -15.82 -14.08 -9.20
CA ALA A 44 -16.98 -13.48 -8.55
C ALA A 44 -16.57 -12.67 -7.30
N ILE A 45 -15.56 -13.14 -6.55
CA ILE A 45 -14.93 -12.35 -5.48
C ILE A 45 -13.57 -11.89 -5.97
N ASP A 46 -13.39 -10.57 -6.09
CA ASP A 46 -12.09 -10.01 -6.40
C ASP A 46 -11.22 -9.92 -5.14
N ILE A 47 -10.17 -10.75 -5.07
CA ILE A 47 -9.18 -10.75 -4.00
C ILE A 47 -7.87 -10.05 -4.38
N GLU A 48 -7.77 -9.53 -5.61
CA GLU A 48 -6.62 -8.74 -6.08
C GLU A 48 -7.01 -7.37 -6.65
N PRO A 49 -7.98 -6.62 -6.08
CA PRO A 49 -8.26 -5.29 -6.57
C PRO A 49 -7.02 -4.41 -6.38
N LYS A 50 -6.64 -3.68 -7.45
CA LYS A 50 -5.39 -2.90 -7.54
C LYS A 50 -5.17 -1.95 -6.37
N TYR A 51 -6.27 -1.46 -5.79
CA TYR A 51 -6.29 -0.44 -4.74
C TYR A 51 -6.26 -1.01 -3.31
N GLN A 52 -6.39 -2.33 -3.13
CA GLN A 52 -6.35 -2.92 -1.79
C GLN A 52 -4.96 -3.35 -1.36
N ARG A 53 -4.78 -3.49 -0.03
CA ARG A 53 -3.58 -4.04 0.59
C ARG A 53 -3.12 -5.35 -0.07
N ARG A 54 -1.81 -5.49 -0.23
CA ARG A 54 -1.17 -6.73 -0.69
C ARG A 54 -1.39 -7.85 0.34
N GLU A 55 -1.10 -9.08 -0.06
CA GLU A 55 -1.17 -10.22 0.86
C GLU A 55 -0.14 -10.08 1.99
N ARG A 56 -0.63 -10.05 3.24
CA ARG A 56 0.21 -9.86 4.43
C ARG A 56 0.52 -11.18 5.13
N TRP A 57 -0.45 -12.11 5.15
CA TRP A 57 -0.30 -13.36 5.86
C TRP A 57 0.78 -14.23 5.23
N ASP A 58 1.75 -14.62 6.05
CA ASP A 58 2.70 -15.67 5.72
C ASP A 58 2.06 -17.05 5.83
N VAL A 59 2.79 -18.09 5.43
CA VAL A 59 2.30 -19.47 5.47
C VAL A 59 1.91 -19.87 6.89
N LYS A 60 2.60 -19.38 7.92
CA LYS A 60 2.25 -19.61 9.33
C LYS A 60 0.86 -19.09 9.67
N LYS A 61 0.55 -17.81 9.38
CA LYS A 61 -0.79 -17.24 9.63
C LYS A 61 -1.87 -17.92 8.79
N GLN A 62 -1.57 -18.25 7.53
CA GLN A 62 -2.50 -18.98 6.67
C GLN A 62 -2.80 -20.37 7.22
N SER A 63 -1.77 -21.09 7.68
CA SER A 63 -1.89 -22.42 8.28
C SER A 63 -2.68 -22.36 9.59
N ALA A 64 -2.45 -21.34 10.44
CA ALA A 64 -3.20 -21.15 11.68
C ALA A 64 -4.71 -20.93 11.46
N LEU A 65 -5.11 -20.34 10.32
CA LEU A 65 -6.51 -20.28 9.92
C LEU A 65 -7.05 -21.69 9.63
N ILE A 66 -6.31 -22.51 8.88
CA ILE A 66 -6.70 -23.90 8.59
C ILE A 66 -6.78 -24.73 9.88
N GLU A 67 -5.82 -24.57 10.80
CA GLU A 67 -5.81 -25.20 12.12
C GLU A 67 -7.06 -24.84 12.93
N SER A 68 -7.44 -23.56 12.95
CA SER A 68 -8.66 -23.09 13.62
C SER A 68 -9.89 -23.88 13.15
N PHE A 69 -9.99 -24.21 11.86
CA PHE A 69 -11.12 -24.98 11.35
C PHE A 69 -11.09 -26.46 11.72
N VAL A 70 -9.90 -27.07 11.70
CA VAL A 70 -9.73 -28.46 12.16
C VAL A 70 -10.10 -28.58 13.64
N LEU A 71 -9.74 -27.57 14.43
CA LEU A 71 -10.06 -27.47 15.86
C LEU A 71 -11.49 -26.98 16.15
N ASN A 72 -12.30 -26.72 15.12
CA ASN A 72 -13.65 -26.17 15.26
C ASN A 72 -13.71 -24.86 16.08
N VAL A 73 -12.69 -24.02 15.92
CA VAL A 73 -12.59 -22.68 16.51
C VAL A 73 -13.41 -21.70 15.67
N PRO A 74 -14.29 -20.89 16.27
CA PRO A 74 -15.04 -19.87 15.54
C PRO A 74 -14.13 -18.85 14.86
N ILE A 75 -14.38 -18.58 13.58
CA ILE A 75 -13.67 -17.58 12.79
C ILE A 75 -14.59 -16.40 12.52
N PRO A 76 -14.09 -15.14 12.62
CA PRO A 76 -14.96 -13.99 12.43
C PRO A 76 -15.52 -13.94 11.00
N PRO A 77 -16.67 -13.27 10.80
CA PRO A 77 -17.34 -13.22 9.50
C PRO A 77 -16.49 -12.52 8.44
N ILE A 78 -16.79 -12.82 7.17
CA ILE A 78 -16.30 -12.11 6.00
C ILE A 78 -17.35 -11.06 5.60
N TYR A 79 -16.90 -9.88 5.21
CA TYR A 79 -17.78 -8.83 4.69
C TYR A 79 -17.46 -8.56 3.23
N LEU A 80 -18.49 -8.60 2.38
CA LEU A 80 -18.41 -8.31 0.96
C LEU A 80 -19.34 -7.15 0.59
N ALA A 81 -18.98 -6.38 -0.42
CA ALA A 81 -19.85 -5.45 -1.12
C ALA A 81 -20.22 -6.06 -2.47
N GLU A 82 -21.50 -6.12 -2.81
CA GLU A 82 -21.93 -6.41 -4.18
C GLU A 82 -21.84 -5.12 -5.01
N ASP A 83 -20.94 -5.14 -6.00
CA ASP A 83 -20.71 -4.01 -6.91
C ASP A 83 -21.63 -4.12 -8.13
N GLU A 84 -21.68 -5.33 -8.69
CA GLU A 84 -22.59 -5.74 -9.75
C GLU A 84 -23.18 -7.12 -9.41
N TYR A 85 -24.26 -7.50 -10.08
CA TYR A 85 -24.88 -8.80 -9.86
C TYR A 85 -23.85 -9.92 -10.09
N GLY A 86 -23.53 -10.65 -9.02
CA GLY A 86 -22.54 -11.73 -9.05
C GLY A 86 -21.07 -11.28 -9.00
N ARG A 87 -20.78 -9.99 -8.80
CA ARG A 87 -19.43 -9.47 -8.56
C ARG A 87 -19.34 -8.78 -7.20
N TYR A 88 -18.36 -9.21 -6.42
CA TYR A 88 -18.19 -8.84 -5.03
C TYR A 88 -16.77 -8.31 -4.74
N SER A 89 -16.71 -7.13 -4.13
CA SER A 89 -15.50 -6.60 -3.53
C SER A 89 -15.40 -6.99 -2.05
N VAL A 90 -14.19 -7.28 -1.59
CA VAL A 90 -13.96 -7.65 -0.18
C VAL A 90 -13.89 -6.39 0.69
N ILE A 91 -14.78 -6.28 1.68
CA ILE A 91 -14.75 -5.20 2.70
C ILE A 91 -13.83 -5.59 3.85
N ASP A 92 -14.01 -6.81 4.38
CA ASP A 92 -13.15 -7.42 5.39
C ASP A 92 -13.02 -8.93 5.15
N GLY A 93 -11.87 -9.49 5.54
CA GLY A 93 -11.59 -10.91 5.44
C GLY A 93 -10.76 -11.34 4.23
N LYS A 94 -10.17 -10.39 3.49
CA LYS A 94 -9.30 -10.65 2.33
C LYS A 94 -8.28 -11.75 2.59
N GLN A 95 -7.50 -11.62 3.66
CA GLN A 95 -6.43 -12.58 4.00
C GLN A 95 -7.00 -13.98 4.31
N ARG A 96 -8.20 -14.06 4.89
CA ARG A 96 -8.88 -15.34 5.17
C ARG A 96 -9.36 -16.00 3.89
N ILE A 97 -10.02 -15.25 3.01
CA ILE A 97 -10.44 -15.72 1.70
C ILE A 97 -9.22 -16.21 0.90
N THR A 98 -8.14 -15.42 0.86
CA THR A 98 -6.90 -15.79 0.16
C THR A 98 -6.29 -17.07 0.71
N ALA A 99 -6.21 -17.23 2.03
CA ALA A 99 -5.68 -18.44 2.66
C ALA A 99 -6.50 -19.69 2.28
N ILE A 100 -7.84 -19.58 2.34
CA ILE A 100 -8.78 -20.65 1.96
C ILE A 100 -8.62 -21.01 0.49
N TYR A 101 -8.62 -20.01 -0.38
CA TYR A 101 -8.43 -20.18 -1.81
C TYR A 101 -7.10 -20.88 -2.13
N LYS A 102 -6.00 -20.42 -1.52
CA LYS A 102 -4.68 -21.02 -1.72
C LYS A 102 -4.60 -22.46 -1.22
N PHE A 103 -5.22 -22.75 -0.09
CA PHE A 103 -5.27 -24.10 0.46
C PHE A 103 -6.04 -25.06 -0.44
N ILE A 104 -7.24 -24.70 -0.88
CA ILE A 104 -8.09 -25.58 -1.67
C ILE A 104 -7.66 -25.67 -3.14
N LYS A 105 -7.24 -24.55 -3.75
CA LYS A 105 -7.03 -24.46 -5.22
C LYS A 105 -5.58 -24.28 -5.65
N LYS A 106 -4.68 -23.83 -4.77
CA LYS A 106 -3.26 -23.55 -5.11
C LYS A 106 -2.25 -24.39 -4.33
N ASN A 107 -2.67 -25.51 -3.74
CA ASN A 107 -1.79 -26.46 -3.04
C ASN A 107 -0.93 -25.81 -1.94
N LEU A 108 -1.50 -24.87 -1.17
CA LEU A 108 -0.82 -24.37 0.04
C LEU A 108 -0.51 -25.55 0.96
N ARG A 109 0.75 -25.65 1.38
CA ARG A 109 1.20 -26.63 2.38
C ARG A 109 1.05 -26.02 3.77
N ILE A 110 0.45 -26.77 4.68
CA ILE A 110 0.32 -26.38 6.09
C ILE A 110 1.71 -26.44 6.73
N GLU A 111 2.10 -25.38 7.43
CA GLU A 111 3.39 -25.28 8.12
C GLU A 111 3.25 -24.51 9.43
N HIS A 112 4.16 -24.80 10.37
CA HIS A 112 4.32 -24.07 11.64
C HIS A 112 3.09 -24.12 12.56
N LEU A 113 2.37 -25.23 12.57
CA LEU A 113 1.32 -25.52 13.55
C LEU A 113 1.92 -26.14 14.83
N ASP A 114 1.47 -25.63 15.98
CA ASP A 114 1.90 -26.09 17.31
C ASP A 114 0.87 -27.03 17.96
N LYS A 115 -0.43 -26.96 17.58
CA LYS A 115 -1.49 -27.79 18.20
C LYS A 115 -1.86 -29.01 17.37
N CYS A 116 -1.80 -28.87 16.03
CA CYS A 116 -2.02 -29.96 15.09
C CYS A 116 -0.73 -30.21 14.30
N GLU A 117 0.34 -30.63 14.98
CA GLU A 117 1.64 -30.84 14.36
C GLU A 117 1.59 -31.88 13.23
N GLU A 118 0.69 -32.87 13.33
CA GLU A 118 0.49 -33.94 12.35
C GLU A 118 -0.06 -33.43 11.01
N LEU A 119 -0.67 -32.25 10.99
CA LEU A 119 -1.10 -31.60 9.76
C LEU A 119 0.02 -30.83 9.07
N ASN A 120 1.14 -30.57 9.74
CA ASN A 120 2.28 -29.93 9.09
C ASN A 120 2.72 -30.78 7.89
N SER A 121 3.11 -30.10 6.82
CA SER A 121 3.44 -30.66 5.51
C SER A 121 2.27 -31.20 4.70
N PHE A 122 1.02 -31.20 5.19
CA PHE A 122 -0.12 -31.60 4.37
C PHE A 122 -0.58 -30.48 3.43
N THR A 123 -1.00 -30.87 2.23
CA THR A 123 -1.83 -30.06 1.33
C THR A 123 -3.28 -30.54 1.40
N TYR A 124 -4.21 -29.75 0.86
CA TYR A 124 -5.63 -30.12 0.83
C TYR A 124 -5.89 -31.50 0.20
N GLU A 125 -5.19 -31.84 -0.88
CA GLU A 125 -5.31 -33.14 -1.56
C GLU A 125 -4.74 -34.32 -0.78
N GLN A 126 -3.84 -34.06 0.18
CA GLN A 126 -3.22 -35.10 1.00
C GLN A 126 -4.01 -35.40 2.28
N LEU A 127 -5.04 -34.61 2.59
CA LEU A 127 -5.85 -34.83 3.78
C LEU A 127 -6.60 -36.18 3.71
N PRO A 128 -6.82 -36.85 4.85
CA PRO A 128 -7.73 -37.99 4.92
C PRO A 128 -9.09 -37.65 4.30
N LEU A 129 -9.66 -38.57 3.53
CA LEU A 129 -10.93 -38.33 2.82
C LEU A 129 -12.05 -37.88 3.78
N SER A 130 -12.10 -38.43 4.99
CA SER A 130 -13.05 -38.01 6.03
C SER A 130 -12.89 -36.54 6.42
N LEU A 131 -11.65 -36.05 6.55
CA LEU A 131 -11.36 -34.65 6.86
C LEU A 131 -11.60 -33.74 5.65
N LYS A 132 -11.24 -34.19 4.43
CA LYS A 132 -11.53 -33.47 3.18
C LYS A 132 -13.04 -33.23 3.03
N ASN A 133 -13.83 -34.30 3.17
CA ASN A 133 -15.29 -34.23 3.14
C ASN A 133 -15.84 -33.32 4.26
N ALA A 134 -15.28 -33.42 5.47
CA ALA A 134 -15.66 -32.55 6.57
C ALA A 134 -15.39 -31.08 6.23
N LEU A 135 -14.22 -30.75 5.67
CA LEU A 135 -13.85 -29.38 5.27
C LEU A 135 -14.66 -28.84 4.08
N GLN A 136 -15.21 -29.71 3.24
CA GLN A 136 -16.14 -29.31 2.17
C GLN A 136 -17.53 -28.99 2.72
N ILE A 137 -18.00 -29.73 3.72
CA ILE A 137 -19.41 -29.72 4.12
C ILE A 137 -19.65 -28.91 5.40
N ARG A 138 -18.72 -28.91 6.36
CA ARG A 138 -18.97 -28.40 7.73
C ARG A 138 -18.46 -27.00 8.04
N PRO A 139 -17.25 -26.57 7.65
CA PRO A 139 -16.77 -25.26 8.07
C PRO A 139 -17.49 -24.20 7.25
N PHE A 140 -18.54 -23.65 7.85
CA PHE A 140 -19.24 -22.51 7.30
C PHE A 140 -18.62 -21.23 7.84
N LEU A 141 -18.21 -20.37 6.93
CA LEU A 141 -17.89 -18.99 7.24
C LEU A 141 -19.14 -18.16 7.04
N ARG A 142 -19.51 -17.41 8.07
CA ARG A 142 -20.52 -16.37 7.95
C ARG A 142 -20.02 -15.31 6.98
N VAL A 143 -20.72 -15.14 5.87
CA VAL A 143 -20.49 -14.08 4.88
C VAL A 143 -21.63 -13.10 4.93
N ILE A 144 -21.30 -11.83 5.17
CA ILE A 144 -22.24 -10.71 5.18
C ILE A 144 -21.99 -9.90 3.90
N ILE A 145 -23.01 -9.81 3.05
CA ILE A 145 -22.94 -9.14 1.76
C ILE A 145 -23.77 -7.86 1.84
N LEU A 146 -23.13 -6.71 1.69
CA LEU A 146 -23.82 -5.44 1.47
C LEU A 146 -24.28 -5.41 0.01
N LEU A 147 -25.60 -5.53 -0.19
CA LEU A 147 -26.16 -5.67 -1.52
C LEU A 147 -26.01 -4.39 -2.34
N LYS A 148 -26.08 -4.53 -3.67
CA LYS A 148 -25.91 -3.42 -4.62
C LYS A 148 -26.79 -2.21 -4.29
N GLN A 149 -28.02 -2.45 -3.78
CA GLN A 149 -29.02 -1.43 -3.46
C GLN A 149 -28.68 -0.57 -2.23
N SER A 150 -27.67 -0.97 -1.44
CA SER A 150 -27.23 -0.17 -0.30
C SER A 150 -26.62 1.16 -0.75
N ASP A 151 -26.81 2.18 0.08
CA ASP A 151 -26.22 3.51 -0.11
C ASP A 151 -24.68 3.41 -0.22
N PRO A 152 -24.06 3.90 -1.31
CA PRO A 152 -22.62 3.81 -1.52
C PRO A 152 -21.79 4.46 -0.40
N SER A 153 -22.24 5.59 0.15
CA SER A 153 -21.53 6.28 1.24
C SER A 153 -21.50 5.43 2.51
N LEU A 154 -22.54 4.62 2.74
CA LEU A 154 -22.64 3.75 3.89
C LEU A 154 -21.83 2.46 3.71
N LYS A 155 -21.73 1.91 2.48
CA LYS A 155 -20.77 0.81 2.19
C LYS A 155 -19.35 1.24 2.52
N TYR A 156 -18.98 2.46 2.12
CA TYR A 156 -17.69 3.06 2.44
C TYR A 156 -17.49 3.28 3.94
N GLU A 157 -18.51 3.76 4.66
CA GLU A 157 -18.44 3.91 6.12
C GLU A 157 -18.28 2.56 6.85
N VAL A 158 -18.97 1.50 6.40
CA VAL A 158 -18.80 0.14 6.92
C VAL A 158 -17.39 -0.37 6.65
N PHE A 159 -16.85 -0.13 5.46
CA PHE A 159 -15.45 -0.44 5.14
C PHE A 159 -14.50 0.24 6.12
N ASN A 160 -14.64 1.54 6.35
CA ASN A 160 -13.79 2.25 7.29
C ASN A 160 -13.93 1.70 8.71
N ARG A 161 -15.16 1.49 9.21
CA ARG A 161 -15.40 1.01 10.59
C ARG A 161 -14.78 -0.36 10.84
N LEU A 162 -14.95 -1.31 9.91
CA LEU A 162 -14.38 -2.65 10.02
C LEU A 162 -12.85 -2.63 9.95
N ASN A 163 -12.28 -1.77 9.11
CA ASN A 163 -10.83 -1.66 8.96
C ASN A 163 -10.16 -0.81 10.05
N THR A 164 -10.92 -0.05 10.85
CA THR A 164 -10.42 0.69 12.03
C THR A 164 -10.40 -0.10 13.34
N GLY A 165 -11.06 -1.28 13.40
CA GLY A 165 -11.15 -2.10 14.62
C GLY A 165 -10.23 -3.34 14.66
N GLY A 166 -9.59 -3.68 13.53
CA GLY A 166 -8.72 -4.86 13.37
C GLY A 166 -7.24 -4.52 13.15
N ASP A 167 -6.50 -5.33 12.37
CA ASP A 167 -5.17 -4.95 11.86
C ASP A 167 -5.33 -3.69 10.99
N ASN A 168 -5.07 -2.51 11.58
CA ASN A 168 -5.27 -1.22 10.93
C ASN A 168 -4.64 -1.19 9.53
N LEU A 169 -5.38 -0.62 8.57
CA LEU A 169 -4.82 -0.24 7.28
C LEU A 169 -3.65 0.72 7.52
N LEU A 170 -2.55 0.49 6.80
CA LEU A 170 -1.43 1.41 6.82
C LEU A 170 -1.78 2.68 6.05
N PRO A 171 -1.11 3.82 6.33
CA PRO A 171 -1.42 5.09 5.67
C PRO A 171 -1.48 4.98 4.14
N GLN A 172 -0.54 4.27 3.51
CA GLN A 172 -0.56 4.09 2.06
C GLN A 172 -1.74 3.23 1.57
N GLU A 173 -2.17 2.22 2.34
CA GLU A 173 -3.34 1.41 1.99
C GLU A 173 -4.64 2.20 2.11
N ILE A 174 -4.71 3.09 3.11
CA ILE A 174 -5.83 4.04 3.26
C ILE A 174 -5.88 4.97 2.04
N ARG A 175 -4.75 5.53 1.61
CA ARG A 175 -4.67 6.39 0.41
C ARG A 175 -5.13 5.64 -0.84
N ASN A 176 -4.67 4.41 -1.03
CA ASN A 176 -5.04 3.66 -2.23
C ASN A 176 -6.54 3.42 -2.30
N SER A 177 -7.20 3.15 -1.17
CA SER A 177 -8.65 2.99 -1.09
C SER A 177 -9.44 4.29 -1.20
N LEU A 178 -8.88 5.41 -0.73
CA LEU A 178 -9.54 6.72 -0.75
C LEU A 178 -9.44 7.43 -2.11
N TYR A 179 -8.31 7.25 -2.78
CA TYR A 179 -7.94 7.99 -3.97
C TYR A 179 -7.74 7.03 -5.14
N GLU A 180 -8.77 6.26 -5.47
CA GLU A 180 -8.80 5.40 -6.64
C GLU A 180 -8.74 6.22 -7.93
N GLY A 181 -8.10 5.69 -8.97
CA GLY A 181 -7.96 6.35 -10.27
C GLY A 181 -6.60 6.14 -10.95
N GLU A 182 -6.45 6.73 -12.13
CA GLU A 182 -5.30 6.52 -13.03
C GLU A 182 -3.96 6.87 -12.38
N PHE A 183 -3.91 7.93 -11.56
CA PHE A 183 -2.67 8.31 -10.88
C PHE A 183 -2.28 7.28 -9.81
N ASN A 184 -3.24 6.74 -9.05
CA ASN A 184 -2.94 5.69 -8.07
C ASN A 184 -2.51 4.38 -8.76
N ASP A 185 -3.10 4.05 -9.92
CA ASP A 185 -2.65 2.96 -10.77
C ASP A 185 -1.21 3.18 -11.27
N LEU A 186 -0.87 4.42 -11.65
CA LEU A 186 0.49 4.78 -12.04
C LEU A 186 1.49 4.60 -10.88
N LEU A 187 1.14 5.01 -9.66
CA LEU A 187 2.01 4.81 -8.49
C LEU A 187 2.31 3.32 -8.27
N MET A 188 1.28 2.48 -8.43
CA MET A 188 1.41 1.02 -8.36
C MET A 188 2.32 0.51 -9.47
N GLU A 189 2.14 0.96 -10.72
CA GLU A 189 2.98 0.59 -11.85
C GLU A 189 4.46 0.96 -11.60
N LEU A 190 4.74 2.21 -11.28
CA LEU A 190 6.09 2.73 -11.06
C LEU A 190 6.81 2.06 -9.88
N SER A 191 6.07 1.59 -8.87
CA SER A 191 6.65 0.80 -7.76
C SER A 191 7.27 -0.53 -8.22
N HIS A 192 6.89 -1.01 -9.41
CA HIS A 192 7.48 -2.18 -10.05
C HIS A 192 8.75 -1.87 -10.85
N ASN A 193 9.33 -0.68 -10.75
CA ASN A 193 10.63 -0.40 -11.36
C ASN A 193 11.72 -1.33 -10.77
N ILE A 194 12.49 -2.00 -11.64
CA ILE A 194 13.49 -3.01 -11.23
C ILE A 194 14.59 -2.38 -10.37
N PHE A 195 15.10 -1.21 -10.78
CA PHE A 195 16.19 -0.54 -10.07
C PHE A 195 15.75 -0.08 -8.68
N LEU A 196 14.61 0.62 -8.59
CA LEU A 196 14.07 1.06 -7.30
C LEU A 196 13.84 -0.11 -6.35
N ARG A 197 13.23 -1.21 -6.84
CA ARG A 197 13.01 -2.42 -6.03
C ARG A 197 14.30 -3.01 -5.51
N LYS A 198 15.36 -3.08 -6.33
CA LYS A 198 16.68 -3.57 -5.91
C LYS A 198 17.27 -2.72 -4.78
N GLN A 199 17.04 -1.41 -4.79
CA GLN A 199 17.51 -0.51 -3.73
C GLN A 199 16.70 -0.64 -2.43
N LEU A 200 15.40 -0.91 -2.55
CA LEU A 200 14.51 -1.07 -1.40
C LEU A 200 14.64 -2.46 -0.75
N VAL A 201 14.74 -3.52 -1.55
CA VAL A 201 14.73 -4.90 -1.09
C VAL A 201 15.81 -5.69 -1.85
N SER A 202 16.86 -6.08 -1.14
CA SER A 202 18.00 -6.84 -1.72
C SER A 202 17.71 -8.32 -1.97
N SER A 203 16.47 -8.79 -1.76
CA SER A 203 16.09 -10.21 -1.87
C SER A 203 15.38 -10.51 -3.18
N GLU A 204 15.74 -11.61 -3.83
CA GLU A 204 15.01 -12.17 -4.99
C GLU A 204 13.53 -12.46 -4.66
N ASN A 205 13.22 -12.78 -3.40
CA ASN A 205 11.86 -12.99 -2.91
C ASN A 205 11.23 -11.71 -2.34
N TYR A 206 11.38 -10.58 -3.05
CA TYR A 206 10.94 -9.26 -2.58
C TYR A 206 9.46 -9.20 -2.18
N LYS A 207 8.59 -10.02 -2.79
CA LYS A 207 7.16 -10.13 -2.44
C LYS A 207 6.91 -10.56 -1.00
N LYS A 208 7.88 -11.24 -0.36
CA LYS A 208 7.80 -11.64 1.06
C LYS A 208 8.24 -10.52 2.01
N SER A 209 8.91 -9.48 1.52
CA SER A 209 9.44 -8.39 2.36
C SER A 209 8.33 -7.53 2.94
N THR A 210 8.59 -6.97 4.12
CA THR A 210 7.70 -5.99 4.76
C THR A 210 7.48 -4.77 3.86
N ILE A 211 8.52 -4.27 3.20
CA ILE A 211 8.45 -3.13 2.27
C ILE A 211 7.38 -3.38 1.19
N TYR A 212 7.39 -4.57 0.57
CA TYR A 212 6.38 -4.90 -0.43
C TYR A 212 5.00 -5.10 0.20
N LYS A 213 4.89 -5.91 1.28
CA LYS A 213 3.59 -6.23 1.89
C LYS A 213 2.86 -4.99 2.45
N GLU A 214 3.62 -4.02 2.94
CA GLU A 214 3.12 -2.77 3.52
C GLU A 214 3.03 -1.62 2.50
N MET A 215 3.36 -1.88 1.23
CA MET A 215 3.28 -0.92 0.12
C MET A 215 4.20 0.31 0.31
N GLN A 216 5.31 0.14 1.02
CA GLN A 216 6.29 1.21 1.22
C GLN A 216 6.97 1.59 -0.10
N ASP A 217 7.14 0.64 -1.02
CA ASP A 217 7.60 0.89 -2.39
C ASP A 217 6.70 1.87 -3.15
N VAL A 218 5.37 1.72 -3.03
CA VAL A 218 4.39 2.66 -3.58
C VAL A 218 4.49 4.02 -2.87
N GLU A 219 4.68 4.02 -1.54
CA GLU A 219 4.87 5.23 -0.76
C GLU A 219 6.13 6.02 -1.21
N TYR A 220 7.23 5.36 -1.61
CA TYR A 220 8.42 6.04 -2.15
C TYR A 220 8.15 6.71 -3.50
N VAL A 221 7.33 6.12 -4.36
CA VAL A 221 6.91 6.75 -5.61
C VAL A 221 6.04 7.98 -5.31
N LEU A 222 5.04 7.84 -4.42
CA LEU A 222 4.20 8.96 -4.01
C LEU A 222 5.04 10.08 -3.35
N ARG A 223 6.05 9.70 -2.56
CA ARG A 223 6.98 10.61 -1.90
C ARG A 223 7.71 11.49 -2.91
N PHE A 224 8.18 10.91 -4.02
CA PHE A 224 8.84 11.68 -5.08
C PHE A 224 7.93 12.80 -5.60
N PHE A 225 6.70 12.47 -6.00
CA PHE A 225 5.77 13.47 -6.54
C PHE A 225 5.36 14.51 -5.49
N THR A 226 5.07 14.05 -4.26
CA THR A 226 4.70 14.92 -3.14
C THR A 226 5.80 15.94 -2.84
N ILE A 227 7.05 15.48 -2.73
CA ILE A 227 8.16 16.38 -2.41
C ILE A 227 8.45 17.30 -3.61
N LYS A 228 8.44 16.80 -4.85
CA LYS A 228 8.62 17.65 -6.03
C LYS A 228 7.59 18.78 -6.08
N GLN A 229 6.36 18.52 -5.66
CA GLN A 229 5.30 19.54 -5.62
C GLN A 229 5.50 20.56 -4.49
N PHE A 230 6.04 20.14 -3.34
CA PHE A 230 6.02 20.94 -2.11
C PHE A 230 7.40 21.34 -1.56
N TRP A 231 8.51 21.02 -2.22
CA TRP A 231 9.85 21.21 -1.64
C TRP A 231 10.17 22.66 -1.26
N GLU A 232 9.62 23.65 -1.98
CA GLU A 232 9.84 25.08 -1.69
C GLU A 232 9.01 25.56 -0.49
N SER A 233 7.79 25.03 -0.35
CA SER A 233 6.78 25.41 0.64
C SER A 233 6.04 24.17 1.13
N PHE A 234 6.68 23.45 2.06
CA PHE A 234 6.17 22.17 2.52
C PHE A 234 5.00 22.38 3.49
N PRO A 235 3.80 21.83 3.22
CA PRO A 235 2.55 22.25 3.88
C PRO A 235 2.48 21.89 5.37
N SER A 236 3.24 20.88 5.81
CA SER A 236 3.32 20.49 7.21
C SER A 236 4.65 19.78 7.50
N ASN A 237 5.16 19.84 8.74
CA ASN A 237 6.32 19.03 9.17
C ASN A 237 6.01 17.52 9.29
N ASN A 238 5.05 17.03 8.52
CA ASN A 238 4.57 15.65 8.52
C ASN A 238 4.37 15.15 7.09
N MET A 239 5.24 14.24 6.65
CA MET A 239 5.18 13.65 5.32
C MET A 239 3.83 12.98 5.02
N GLN A 240 3.21 12.31 6.00
CA GLN A 240 1.96 11.60 5.76
C GLN A 240 0.82 12.56 5.44
N LEU A 241 0.78 13.71 6.12
CA LEU A 241 -0.21 14.76 5.83
C LEU A 241 0.06 15.41 4.47
N ALA A 242 1.32 15.66 4.13
CA ALA A 242 1.68 16.20 2.82
C ALA A 242 1.30 15.25 1.67
N MET A 243 1.50 13.95 1.83
CA MET A 243 1.07 12.95 0.83
C MET A 243 -0.46 12.85 0.73
N ASN A 244 -1.17 12.98 1.85
CA ASN A 244 -2.65 12.99 1.83
C ASN A 244 -3.16 14.24 1.09
N ASP A 245 -2.59 15.41 1.38
CA ASP A 245 -2.90 16.67 0.70
C ASP A 245 -2.58 16.60 -0.80
N PHE A 246 -1.44 16.01 -1.16
CA PHE A 246 -1.06 15.78 -2.56
C PHE A 246 -2.11 14.92 -3.29
N MET A 247 -2.45 13.76 -2.73
CA MET A 247 -3.44 12.87 -3.33
C MET A 247 -4.82 13.53 -3.43
N GLN A 248 -5.23 14.27 -2.41
CA GLN A 248 -6.54 14.94 -2.40
C GLN A 248 -6.66 16.05 -3.44
N ASN A 249 -5.63 16.88 -3.59
CA ASN A 249 -5.73 18.12 -4.36
C ASN A 249 -5.16 18.02 -5.78
N TYR A 250 -4.23 17.09 -6.03
CA TYR A 250 -3.45 17.06 -7.28
C TYR A 250 -3.63 15.78 -8.10
N SER A 251 -3.98 14.64 -7.48
CA SER A 251 -3.98 13.34 -8.18
C SER A 251 -4.84 13.31 -9.46
N SER A 252 -5.96 14.03 -9.47
CA SER A 252 -6.89 14.09 -10.62
C SER A 252 -6.46 15.05 -11.74
N GLN A 253 -5.45 15.89 -11.49
CA GLN A 253 -4.96 16.90 -12.44
C GLN A 253 -3.63 16.49 -13.10
N ILE A 254 -3.05 15.36 -12.67
CA ILE A 254 -1.77 14.89 -13.17
C ILE A 254 -1.94 14.26 -14.55
N ASP A 255 -1.15 14.74 -15.51
CA ASP A 255 -0.92 14.06 -16.77
C ASP A 255 -0.09 12.79 -16.51
N ILE A 256 -0.73 11.63 -16.71
CA ILE A 256 -0.18 10.31 -16.39
C ILE A 256 1.07 10.02 -17.21
N ASP A 257 1.08 10.35 -18.50
CA ASP A 257 2.21 10.08 -19.39
C ASP A 257 3.42 10.94 -19.03
N GLN A 258 3.20 12.22 -18.72
CA GLN A 258 4.26 13.12 -18.28
C GLN A 258 4.81 12.72 -16.91
N ALA A 259 3.95 12.37 -15.96
CA ALA A 259 4.37 11.91 -14.64
C ALA A 259 5.18 10.61 -14.71
N LYS A 260 4.73 9.66 -15.53
CA LYS A 260 5.45 8.42 -15.80
C LYS A 260 6.83 8.69 -16.39
N ALA A 261 6.89 9.45 -17.49
CA ALA A 261 8.14 9.76 -18.17
C ALA A 261 9.12 10.50 -17.25
N LEU A 262 8.62 11.41 -16.40
CA LEU A 262 9.43 12.14 -15.44
C LEU A 262 10.06 11.20 -14.39
N PHE A 263 9.26 10.31 -13.80
CA PHE A 263 9.75 9.39 -12.79
C PHE A 263 10.77 8.40 -13.38
N ASP A 264 10.46 7.80 -14.52
CA ASP A 264 11.34 6.83 -15.18
C ASP A 264 12.70 7.47 -15.52
N LYS A 265 12.70 8.66 -16.15
CA LYS A 265 13.92 9.41 -16.44
C LYS A 265 14.72 9.75 -15.18
N SER A 266 14.03 10.13 -14.10
CA SER A 266 14.70 10.44 -12.82
C SER A 266 15.37 9.21 -12.21
N ILE A 267 14.71 8.05 -12.26
CA ILE A 267 15.27 6.77 -11.80
C ILE A 267 16.44 6.32 -12.68
N GLU A 268 16.32 6.44 -14.01
CA GLU A 268 17.39 6.09 -14.95
C GLU A 268 18.64 6.96 -14.74
N SER A 269 18.47 8.27 -14.59
CA SER A 269 19.58 9.17 -14.25
C SER A 269 20.18 8.84 -12.87
N ALA A 270 19.35 8.51 -11.87
CA ALA A 270 19.86 8.08 -10.56
C ALA A 270 20.67 6.78 -10.66
N GLN A 271 20.21 5.82 -11.46
CA GLN A 271 20.93 4.59 -11.75
C GLN A 271 22.25 4.85 -12.46
N LEU A 272 22.26 5.77 -13.44
CA LEU A 272 23.46 6.13 -14.18
C LEU A 272 24.52 6.80 -13.29
N ILE A 273 24.10 7.69 -12.38
CA ILE A 273 25.00 8.48 -11.54
C ILE A 273 25.52 7.67 -10.35
N TRP A 274 24.62 7.04 -9.58
CA TRP A 274 24.98 6.41 -8.31
C TRP A 274 24.98 4.88 -8.35
N GLY A 275 24.39 4.25 -9.37
CA GLY A 275 24.38 2.80 -9.55
C GLY A 275 23.90 2.07 -8.29
N ASP A 276 24.67 1.06 -7.85
CA ASP A 276 24.35 0.29 -6.65
C ASP A 276 24.48 1.09 -5.34
N GLN A 277 25.09 2.27 -5.36
CA GLN A 277 25.19 3.19 -4.21
C GLN A 277 24.03 4.20 -4.14
N ALA A 278 23.11 4.17 -5.12
CA ALA A 278 21.95 5.05 -5.10
C ALA A 278 21.16 4.91 -3.80
N PHE A 279 20.79 6.07 -3.24
CA PHE A 279 19.97 6.21 -2.04
C PHE A 279 20.58 5.66 -0.75
N LYS A 280 21.87 5.28 -0.77
CA LYS A 280 22.60 4.71 0.37
C LYS A 280 23.62 5.70 0.92
N ARG A 281 24.07 5.44 2.14
CA ARG A 281 25.16 6.20 2.73
C ARG A 281 26.46 5.92 1.97
N PRO A 282 27.20 6.95 1.55
CA PRO A 282 28.54 6.80 0.99
C PRO A 282 29.50 5.96 1.84
N GLU A 283 29.32 5.95 3.16
CA GLU A 283 30.16 5.17 4.07
C GLU A 283 29.88 3.65 4.08
N GLY A 284 29.08 3.12 3.15
CA GLY A 284 28.90 1.67 2.95
C GLY A 284 27.67 1.04 3.61
N SER A 285 26.55 1.78 3.70
CA SER A 285 25.27 1.19 4.16
C SER A 285 24.65 0.32 3.07
N SER A 286 24.22 -0.90 3.40
CA SER A 286 23.39 -1.72 2.49
C SER A 286 21.94 -1.25 2.41
N LYS A 287 21.47 -0.44 3.38
CA LYS A 287 20.09 0.04 3.46
C LYS A 287 19.94 1.42 2.82
N LEU A 288 18.84 1.57 2.08
CA LEU A 288 18.34 2.85 1.59
C LEU A 288 18.05 3.81 2.75
N ILE A 289 18.38 5.09 2.56
CA ILE A 289 18.10 6.18 3.48
C ILE A 289 17.16 7.17 2.79
N GLN A 290 16.01 7.42 3.41
CA GLN A 290 14.97 8.32 2.87
C GLN A 290 15.49 9.71 2.50
N GLY A 291 16.32 10.32 3.36
CA GLY A 291 16.88 11.64 3.07
C GLY A 291 17.78 11.67 1.83
N ILE A 292 18.55 10.60 1.60
CA ILE A 292 19.40 10.48 0.41
C ILE A 292 18.55 10.20 -0.83
N TYR A 293 17.53 9.34 -0.70
CA TYR A 293 16.52 9.13 -1.74
C TYR A 293 15.94 10.46 -2.20
N ASP A 294 15.41 11.26 -1.27
CA ASP A 294 14.79 12.55 -1.58
C ASP A 294 15.76 13.50 -2.28
N ALA A 295 16.98 13.65 -1.75
CA ALA A 295 17.98 14.54 -2.32
C ALA A 295 18.37 14.15 -3.75
N GLN A 296 18.58 12.86 -4.00
CA GLN A 296 19.01 12.38 -5.32
C GLN A 296 17.86 12.43 -6.33
N ILE A 297 16.75 11.76 -6.05
CA ILE A 297 15.71 11.55 -7.06
C ILE A 297 14.85 12.79 -7.29
N VAL A 298 14.54 13.57 -6.25
CA VAL A 298 13.68 14.76 -6.41
C VAL A 298 14.44 15.87 -7.10
N SER A 299 15.71 16.11 -6.74
CA SER A 299 16.53 17.13 -7.41
C SER A 299 16.75 16.79 -8.89
N LEU A 300 16.95 15.51 -9.23
CA LEU A 300 16.93 15.06 -10.62
C LEU A 300 15.58 15.35 -11.29
N GLY A 301 14.46 15.00 -10.65
CA GLY A 301 13.13 15.24 -11.20
C GLY A 301 12.82 16.73 -11.42
N ILE A 302 13.29 17.62 -10.55
CA ILE A 302 13.18 19.08 -10.75
C ILE A 302 13.93 19.48 -12.02
N LEU A 303 15.21 19.15 -12.11
CA LEU A 303 16.07 19.57 -13.23
C LEU A 303 15.69 18.91 -14.57
N ILE A 304 15.22 17.65 -14.55
CA ILE A 304 14.70 16.98 -15.73
C ILE A 304 13.43 17.68 -16.23
N SER A 305 12.55 18.12 -15.33
CA SER A 305 11.36 18.91 -15.72
C SER A 305 11.71 20.29 -16.30
N GLU A 306 12.92 20.80 -16.02
CA GLU A 306 13.48 22.02 -16.61
C GLU A 306 14.26 21.77 -17.91
N GLY A 307 14.38 20.51 -18.36
CA GLY A 307 15.02 20.15 -19.62
C GLY A 307 16.52 19.80 -19.55
N TYR A 308 17.08 19.59 -18.35
CA TYR A 308 18.52 19.35 -18.18
C TYR A 308 18.98 17.88 -18.32
N ILE A 309 18.12 16.96 -18.78
CA ILE A 309 18.41 15.51 -18.79
C ILE A 309 19.71 15.13 -19.52
N ASP A 310 19.95 15.68 -20.71
CA ASP A 310 21.12 15.30 -21.52
C ASP A 310 22.43 15.75 -20.85
N LEU A 311 22.42 16.94 -20.24
CA LEU A 311 23.57 17.48 -19.52
C LEU A 311 23.84 16.72 -18.22
N ILE A 312 22.78 16.32 -17.50
CA ILE A 312 22.90 15.48 -16.30
C ILE A 312 23.56 14.14 -16.66
N ASN A 313 23.05 13.47 -17.70
CA ASN A 313 23.54 12.15 -18.08
C ASN A 313 24.98 12.21 -18.63
N LYS A 314 25.33 13.27 -19.37
CA LYS A 314 26.70 13.49 -19.87
C LYS A 314 27.72 13.70 -18.73
N ASN A 315 27.30 14.36 -17.64
CA ASN A 315 28.18 14.73 -16.53
C ASN A 315 28.03 13.80 -15.31
N SER A 316 27.49 12.59 -15.49
CA SER A 316 27.13 11.69 -14.39
C SER A 316 28.27 11.41 -13.40
N ASN A 317 29.49 11.16 -13.89
CA ASN A 317 30.66 10.93 -13.05
C ASN A 317 31.04 12.16 -12.21
N PHE A 318 30.95 13.36 -12.78
CA PHE A 318 31.25 14.60 -12.07
C PHE A 318 30.19 14.90 -11.01
N ILE A 319 28.92 14.66 -11.32
CA ILE A 319 27.82 14.78 -10.35
C ILE A 319 28.03 13.81 -9.19
N TYR A 320 28.44 12.57 -9.48
CA TYR A 320 28.72 11.57 -8.45
C TYR A 320 29.83 12.03 -7.50
N GLN A 321 30.97 12.50 -8.03
CA GLN A 321 32.08 12.99 -7.21
C GLN A 321 31.70 14.23 -6.39
N ALA A 322 31.07 15.22 -7.04
CA ALA A 322 30.60 16.42 -6.35
C ALA A 322 29.63 16.07 -5.21
N PHE A 323 28.71 15.12 -5.43
CA PHE A 323 27.79 14.67 -4.40
C PHE A 323 28.52 14.07 -3.19
N LEU A 324 29.56 13.25 -3.41
CA LEU A 324 30.38 12.70 -2.33
C LEU A 324 31.11 13.79 -1.56
N ASP A 325 31.71 14.74 -2.28
CA ASP A 325 32.42 15.87 -1.68
C ASP A 325 31.48 16.71 -0.82
N LEU A 326 30.29 17.06 -1.33
CA LEU A 326 29.29 17.80 -0.56
C LEU A 326 28.83 17.02 0.67
N TYR A 327 28.55 15.72 0.52
CA TYR A 327 28.10 14.88 1.63
C TYR A 327 29.14 14.71 2.75
N HIS A 328 30.43 14.68 2.41
CA HIS A 328 31.51 14.52 3.40
C HIS A 328 31.97 15.83 4.02
N ASN A 329 31.85 16.95 3.31
CA ASN A 329 32.41 18.24 3.76
C ASN A 329 31.37 19.24 4.28
N ASP A 330 30.06 18.99 4.09
CA ASP A 330 28.98 19.85 4.59
C ASP A 330 28.15 19.13 5.66
N ASP A 331 28.44 19.41 6.93
CA ASP A 331 27.76 18.81 8.08
C ASP A 331 26.25 19.10 8.08
N GLU A 332 25.83 20.29 7.64
CA GLU A 332 24.41 20.66 7.63
C GLU A 332 23.64 19.83 6.60
N TYR A 333 24.23 19.66 5.41
CA TYR A 333 23.69 18.82 4.34
C TYR A 333 23.64 17.36 4.76
N GLN A 334 24.73 16.82 5.32
CA GLN A 334 24.77 15.45 5.81
C GLN A 334 23.72 15.21 6.92
N ASN A 335 23.59 16.14 7.87
CA ASN A 335 22.62 16.05 8.94
C ASN A 335 21.17 16.12 8.42
N SER A 336 20.91 16.91 7.38
CA SER A 336 19.58 17.01 6.75
C SER A 336 19.08 15.70 6.12
N MET A 337 20.01 14.78 5.82
CA MET A 337 19.71 13.43 5.32
C MET A 337 19.58 12.39 6.43
N ARG A 338 20.18 12.63 7.60
CA ARG A 338 20.27 11.68 8.71
C ARG A 338 19.22 11.92 9.80
N GLN A 339 18.89 13.17 10.06
CA GLN A 339 18.03 13.58 11.18
C GLN A 339 16.79 14.30 10.68
N PHE A 340 15.67 14.11 11.39
CA PHE A 340 14.39 14.78 11.09
C PHE A 340 14.05 14.78 9.59
N THR A 341 14.17 13.62 8.94
CA THR A 341 14.11 13.48 7.47
C THR A 341 12.76 13.88 6.87
N SER A 342 11.72 13.99 7.70
CA SER A 342 10.38 14.45 7.33
C SER A 342 10.10 15.92 7.68
N ASN A 343 11.06 16.66 8.27
CA ASN A 343 10.92 18.08 8.60
C ASN A 343 11.16 18.96 7.37
N ALA A 344 10.25 19.90 7.12
CA ALA A 344 10.27 20.81 5.96
C ALA A 344 11.62 21.50 5.74
N LYS A 345 12.27 21.97 6.81
CA LYS A 345 13.58 22.63 6.74
C LYS A 345 14.63 21.71 6.13
N ASN A 346 14.72 20.47 6.61
CA ASN A 346 15.72 19.51 6.14
C ASN A 346 15.41 19.00 4.73
N ILE A 347 14.13 18.86 4.37
CA ILE A 347 13.70 18.54 3.00
C ILE A 347 14.16 19.64 2.04
N LYS A 348 13.83 20.89 2.35
CA LYS A 348 14.19 22.04 1.51
C LYS A 348 15.70 22.18 1.37
N LEU A 349 16.44 22.07 2.47
CA LEU A 349 17.90 22.20 2.48
C LEU A 349 18.58 21.16 1.58
N ARG A 350 18.26 19.88 1.72
CA ARG A 350 18.90 18.83 0.93
C ARG A 350 18.55 18.90 -0.55
N ILE A 351 17.32 19.30 -0.88
CA ILE A 351 16.91 19.44 -2.28
C ILE A 351 17.61 20.65 -2.89
N TYR A 352 17.58 21.80 -2.23
CA TYR A 352 18.23 23.02 -2.67
C TYR A 352 19.73 22.79 -2.94
N LYS A 353 20.48 22.29 -1.94
CA LYS A 353 21.93 22.07 -2.09
C LYS A 353 22.26 21.05 -3.18
N THR A 354 21.43 20.01 -3.37
CA THR A 354 21.66 19.03 -4.44
C THR A 354 21.32 19.60 -5.82
N VAL A 355 20.26 20.41 -5.94
CA VAL A 355 19.92 21.10 -7.20
C VAL A 355 21.04 22.07 -7.58
N GLU A 356 21.50 22.90 -6.64
CA GLU A 356 22.60 23.85 -6.83
C GLU A 356 23.87 23.14 -7.30
N LEU A 357 24.27 22.07 -6.61
CA LEU A 357 25.42 21.25 -6.98
C LEU A 357 25.31 20.70 -8.41
N ILE A 358 24.17 20.09 -8.77
CA ILE A 358 24.00 19.53 -10.12
C ILE A 358 24.06 20.66 -11.16
N GLN A 359 23.45 21.82 -10.87
CA GLN A 359 23.48 22.98 -11.76
C GLN A 359 24.89 23.53 -11.98
N GLU A 360 25.73 23.57 -10.95
CA GLU A 360 27.13 23.98 -11.06
C GLU A 360 27.92 23.03 -11.95
N VAL A 361 27.73 21.71 -11.76
CA VAL A 361 28.42 20.68 -12.54
C VAL A 361 28.01 20.71 -14.02
N ILE A 362 26.74 20.91 -14.35
CA ILE A 362 26.28 20.89 -15.74
C ILE A 362 26.53 22.20 -16.51
N LYS A 363 26.84 23.30 -15.80
CA LYS A 363 27.18 24.61 -16.39
C LYS A 363 28.69 24.83 -16.54
N SER A 364 29.51 24.00 -15.88
CA SER A 364 30.97 23.94 -16.00
C SER A 364 31.37 23.20 -17.27
#